data_AF-A0A9X8VID3-F1
#
_entry.id   AF-A0A9X8VID3-F1
#
_cell.length_a   1.000
_cell.length_b   1.000
_cell.length_c   1.000
_cell.angle_alpha   90.00
_cell.angle_beta   90.00
_cell.angle_gamma   90.00
#
_symmetry.space_group_name_H-M   'P 1'
#
loop_
_entity.id
_entity.type
_entity.pdbx_description
1 polymer ?
#
loop_
_entity_poly.entity_id
_entity_poly.type
_entity_poly.pdbx_seq_one_letter_code
_entity_poly.pdbx_strand_id
1 'polypeptide(L)'
;LSYGVMPFKISTKARQNSLEVTAPEVIKPGENLTMTVKTDAPQQVALFAVDEGILQVARYRLKDPLEFFFSKRELNVSSSQILDLILPEFSKLMALTAAPGGDAGEGLDLNLNPFKRKRDKPVAYWSGITEVSGEKQFVYPVPDYFNGKIRVMAISVTPEKIGKAQTAATVRDSFIMTPNVPAMVAPGDEFDV
;
A
#
# COMPACT_ATOMS: atom_id res chain seq x y z
N LEU A 1 18.51 11.27 -41.40
CA LEU A 1 17.18 10.64 -41.33
C LEU A 1 16.83 10.49 -39.85
N SER A 2 15.79 11.18 -39.39
CA SER A 2 15.39 11.20 -37.97
C SER A 2 14.26 10.20 -37.77
N TYR A 3 14.37 9.33 -36.77
CA TYR A 3 13.25 8.50 -36.31
C TYR A 3 12.71 9.05 -35.00
N GLY A 4 11.41 8.88 -34.76
CA GLY A 4 10.74 9.32 -33.54
C GLY A 4 9.78 8.25 -33.06
N VAL A 5 9.81 7.99 -31.75
CA VAL A 5 8.87 7.07 -31.09
C VAL A 5 8.12 7.84 -30.03
N MET A 6 6.80 7.68 -30.00
CA MET A 6 5.95 8.26 -28.95
C MET A 6 5.02 7.19 -28.39
N PRO A 7 5.00 6.95 -27.07
CA PRO A 7 4.01 6.07 -26.47
C PRO A 7 2.64 6.72 -26.48
N PHE A 8 1.59 5.96 -26.80
CA PHE A 8 0.21 6.39 -26.58
C PHE A 8 -0.38 5.66 -25.35
N LYS A 9 -1.36 6.30 -24.70
CA LYS A 9 -2.06 5.73 -23.53
C LYS A 9 -3.53 5.52 -23.88
N ILE A 10 -4.08 4.40 -23.45
CA ILE A 10 -5.51 4.09 -23.54
C ILE A 10 -6.16 4.55 -22.23
N SER A 11 -7.35 5.15 -22.31
CA SER A 11 -8.09 5.54 -21.11
C SER A 11 -8.57 4.31 -20.34
N THR A 12 -8.33 4.28 -19.03
CA THR A 12 -8.80 3.23 -18.13
C THR A 12 -10.20 3.51 -17.56
N LYS A 13 -10.82 4.65 -17.90
CA LYS A 13 -12.10 5.10 -17.32
C LYS A 13 -13.22 4.07 -17.46
N ALA A 14 -13.30 3.36 -18.59
CA ALA A 14 -14.30 2.31 -18.82
C ALA A 14 -14.10 1.05 -17.95
N ARG A 15 -12.90 0.88 -17.38
CA ARG A 15 -12.50 -0.24 -16.52
C ARG A 15 -12.47 0.15 -15.03
N GLN A 16 -12.82 1.40 -14.70
CA GLN A 16 -12.95 1.85 -13.32
C GLN A 16 -14.32 1.46 -12.76
N ASN A 17 -14.31 0.86 -11.58
CA ASN A 17 -15.52 0.47 -10.87
C ASN A 17 -15.88 1.52 -9.81
N SER A 18 -17.17 1.76 -9.60
CA SER A 18 -17.64 2.62 -8.51
C SER A 18 -17.53 1.86 -7.18
N LEU A 19 -16.84 2.47 -6.22
CA LEU A 19 -16.61 1.90 -4.90
C LEU A 19 -16.49 3.04 -3.90
N GLU A 20 -17.29 3.00 -2.84
CA GLU A 20 -17.24 3.96 -1.75
C GLU A 20 -16.99 3.22 -0.43
N VAL A 21 -16.15 3.80 0.41
CA VAL A 21 -15.85 3.27 1.74
C VAL A 21 -15.97 4.41 2.75
N THR A 22 -16.81 4.20 3.76
CA THR A 22 -17.00 5.13 4.86
C THR A 22 -16.64 4.47 6.19
N ALA A 23 -16.02 5.25 7.07
CA ALA A 23 -15.71 4.87 8.44
C ALA A 23 -15.92 6.09 9.34
N PRO A 24 -16.19 5.90 10.65
CA PRO A 24 -16.21 7.00 11.60
C PRO A 24 -14.89 7.76 11.59
N GLU A 25 -14.95 9.08 11.66
CA GLU A 25 -13.74 9.92 11.67
C GLU A 25 -12.92 9.70 12.95
N VAL A 26 -13.59 9.51 14.08
CA VAL A 26 -12.99 9.28 15.40
C VAL A 26 -13.74 8.16 16.13
N ILE A 27 -12.99 7.24 16.74
CA ILE A 27 -13.50 6.22 17.68
C ILE A 27 -12.60 6.17 18.93
N LYS A 28 -13.11 5.62 20.03
CA LYS A 28 -12.29 5.38 21.22
C LYS A 28 -11.57 4.03 21.14
N PRO A 29 -10.40 3.90 21.80
CA PRO A 29 -9.77 2.59 21.99
C PRO A 29 -10.74 1.61 22.67
N GLY A 30 -10.72 0.33 22.28
CA GLY A 30 -11.64 -0.68 22.79
C GLY A 30 -13.01 -0.72 22.10
N GLU A 31 -13.37 0.28 21.29
CA GLU A 31 -14.61 0.29 20.51
C GLU A 31 -14.51 -0.53 19.22
N ASN A 32 -15.67 -0.89 18.67
CA ASN A 32 -15.76 -1.54 17.37
C ASN A 32 -15.63 -0.51 16.24
N LEU A 33 -14.64 -0.69 15.37
CA LEU A 33 -14.53 0.03 14.12
C LEU A 33 -15.55 -0.55 13.12
N THR A 34 -16.61 0.21 12.86
CA THR A 34 -17.63 -0.12 11.86
C THR A 34 -17.32 0.59 10.55
N MET A 35 -17.15 -0.17 9.47
CA MET A 35 -16.78 0.33 8.16
C MET A 35 -17.83 -0.11 7.16
N THR A 36 -18.29 0.81 6.32
CA THR A 36 -19.34 0.53 5.35
C THR A 36 -18.75 0.61 3.96
N VAL A 37 -19.00 -0.43 3.16
CA VAL A 37 -18.64 -0.45 1.74
C VAL A 37 -19.92 -0.37 0.93
N LYS A 38 -19.93 0.53 -0.07
CA LYS A 38 -21.01 0.67 -1.03
C LYS A 38 -20.55 0.38 -2.46
N THR A 39 -21.36 -0.39 -3.17
CA THR A 39 -21.17 -0.77 -4.57
C THR A 39 -22.43 -0.49 -5.38
N ASP A 40 -22.26 -0.15 -6.65
CA ASP A 40 -23.36 0.13 -7.59
C ASP A 40 -23.99 -1.15 -8.20
N ALA A 41 -23.30 -2.27 -8.09
CA ALA A 41 -23.69 -3.59 -8.58
C ALA A 41 -23.08 -4.69 -7.68
N PRO A 42 -23.41 -5.97 -7.87
CA PRO A 42 -22.67 -7.07 -7.24
C PRO A 42 -21.18 -7.03 -7.64
N GLN A 43 -20.31 -6.90 -6.65
CA GLN A 43 -18.86 -6.84 -6.85
C GLN A 43 -18.16 -7.70 -5.78
N GLN A 44 -17.02 -8.30 -6.15
CA GLN A 44 -16.14 -8.97 -5.19
C GLN A 44 -15.26 -7.91 -4.52
N VAL A 45 -15.33 -7.80 -3.20
CA VAL A 45 -14.65 -6.76 -2.42
C VAL A 45 -13.66 -7.37 -1.45
N ALA A 46 -12.50 -6.74 -1.38
CA ALA A 46 -11.40 -7.02 -0.47
C ALA A 46 -11.17 -5.77 0.39
N LEU A 47 -11.46 -5.84 1.69
CA LEU A 47 -11.37 -4.73 2.64
C LEU A 47 -10.25 -4.97 3.65
N PHE A 48 -9.46 -3.92 3.86
CA PHE A 48 -8.34 -3.89 4.78
C PHE A 48 -8.52 -2.73 5.75
N ALA A 49 -8.18 -2.93 7.01
CA ALA A 49 -8.10 -1.87 8.01
C ALA A 49 -6.79 -2.04 8.77
N VAL A 50 -5.83 -1.16 8.52
CA VAL A 50 -4.45 -1.33 8.97
C VAL A 50 -3.97 -0.06 9.66
N ASP A 51 -3.24 -0.23 10.76
CA ASP A 51 -2.50 0.85 11.42
C ASP A 51 -1.61 1.59 10.42
N GLU A 52 -1.82 2.91 10.35
CA GLU A 52 -1.05 3.84 9.54
C GLU A 52 0.46 3.75 9.85
N GLY A 53 0.86 3.52 11.11
CA GLY A 53 2.26 3.36 11.49
C GLY A 53 2.94 2.19 10.78
N ILE A 54 2.25 1.05 10.64
CA ILE A 54 2.74 -0.13 9.90
C ILE A 54 2.91 0.23 8.42
N LEU A 55 1.91 0.88 7.82
CA LEU A 55 1.94 1.28 6.42
C LEU A 55 3.06 2.29 6.13
N GLN A 56 3.33 3.21 7.06
CA GLN A 56 4.38 4.21 6.91
C GLN A 56 5.78 3.59 6.91
N VAL A 57 6.06 2.66 7.83
CA VAL A 57 7.35 1.93 7.85
C VAL A 57 7.58 1.20 6.53
N ALA A 58 6.54 0.56 5.99
CA ALA A 58 6.59 -0.13 4.69
C ALA A 58 6.51 0.82 3.48
N ARG A 59 6.35 2.14 3.69
CA ARG A 59 6.06 3.15 2.65
C ARG A 59 4.90 2.74 1.73
N TYR A 60 3.91 2.04 2.30
CA TYR A 60 2.82 1.44 1.56
C TYR A 60 1.84 2.50 1.03
N ARG A 61 1.44 2.32 -0.23
CA ARG A 61 0.42 3.12 -0.92
C ARG A 61 -0.58 2.17 -1.57
N LEU A 62 -1.87 2.52 -1.51
CA LEU A 62 -2.90 1.81 -2.25
C LEU A 62 -2.78 2.17 -3.75
N LYS A 63 -1.94 1.42 -4.45
CA LYS A 63 -1.75 1.55 -5.90
C LYS A 63 -3.05 1.24 -6.64
N ASP A 64 -3.25 1.88 -7.77
CA ASP A 64 -4.36 1.53 -8.66
C ASP A 64 -4.03 0.19 -9.35
N PRO A 65 -4.82 -0.88 -9.15
CA PRO A 65 -4.56 -2.13 -9.87
C PRO A 65 -4.65 -1.95 -11.38
N LEU A 66 -5.42 -0.99 -11.89
CA LEU A 66 -5.49 -0.70 -13.33
C LEU A 66 -4.14 -0.21 -13.87
N GLU A 67 -3.32 0.49 -13.09
CA GLU A 67 -1.97 0.88 -13.52
C GLU A 67 -1.05 -0.32 -13.75
N PHE A 68 -1.26 -1.43 -13.02
CA PHE A 68 -0.49 -2.65 -13.22
C PHE A 68 -0.87 -3.32 -14.54
N PHE A 69 -2.18 -3.53 -14.78
CA PHE A 69 -2.68 -4.19 -15.99
C PHE A 69 -2.52 -3.35 -17.27
N PHE A 70 -2.63 -2.03 -17.15
CA PHE A 70 -2.45 -1.06 -18.24
C PHE A 70 -1.10 -0.34 -18.17
N SER A 71 -0.08 -1.02 -17.62
CA SER A 71 1.27 -0.50 -17.54
C SER A 71 1.86 -0.22 -18.92
N LYS A 72 2.75 0.77 -19.00
CA LYS A 72 3.51 1.06 -20.23
C LYS A 72 4.35 -0.17 -20.56
N ARG A 73 4.13 -0.74 -21.74
CA ARG A 73 4.95 -1.83 -22.27
C ARG A 73 6.16 -1.28 -23.01
N GLU A 74 7.21 -2.09 -23.08
CA GLU A 74 8.39 -1.78 -23.88
C GLU A 74 8.04 -1.69 -25.37
N LEU A 75 8.85 -0.92 -26.10
CA LEU A 75 8.77 -0.89 -27.55
C LEU A 75 9.43 -2.17 -28.08
N ASN A 76 8.63 -3.16 -28.45
CA ASN A 76 9.13 -4.40 -29.04
C ASN A 76 9.33 -4.27 -30.56
N VAL A 77 10.08 -3.25 -30.99
CA VAL A 77 10.40 -2.98 -32.39
C VAL A 77 11.91 -2.90 -32.53
N SER A 78 12.46 -3.75 -33.40
CA SER A 78 13.85 -3.67 -33.83
C SER A 78 13.93 -2.91 -35.15
N SER A 79 14.75 -1.85 -35.18
CA SER A 79 14.97 -1.02 -36.37
C SER A 79 16.41 -1.22 -36.85
N SER A 80 16.58 -1.51 -38.13
CA SER A 80 17.89 -1.65 -38.78
C SER A 80 18.08 -0.56 -39.83
N GLN A 81 19.25 0.06 -39.86
CA GLN A 81 19.62 1.06 -40.89
C GLN A 81 21.02 0.80 -41.44
N ILE A 82 21.25 1.18 -42.71
CA ILE A 82 22.55 1.03 -43.38
C ILE A 82 23.52 2.22 -43.15
N LEU A 83 23.06 3.30 -42.50
CA LEU A 83 23.87 4.51 -42.28
C LEU A 83 25.08 4.24 -41.37
N ASP A 84 24.95 3.28 -40.44
CA ASP A 84 26.03 2.89 -39.53
C ASP A 84 27.24 2.32 -40.30
N LEU A 85 27.05 1.88 -41.56
CA LEU A 85 28.12 1.46 -42.48
C LEU A 85 28.84 2.63 -43.16
N ILE A 86 28.25 3.83 -43.12
CA ILE A 86 28.78 5.07 -43.73
C ILE A 86 29.46 5.95 -42.67
N LEU A 87 29.03 5.89 -41.40
CA LEU A 87 29.53 6.69 -40.27
C LEU A 87 29.77 5.81 -39.01
N PRO A 88 30.86 5.03 -38.96
CA PRO A 88 31.14 4.10 -37.86
C PRO A 88 31.38 4.77 -36.50
N GLU A 89 31.71 6.07 -36.46
CA GLU A 89 31.86 6.86 -35.24
C GLU A 89 30.53 7.03 -34.48
N PHE A 90 29.39 6.96 -35.18
CA PHE A 90 28.06 7.09 -34.58
C PHE A 90 27.70 5.89 -33.69
N SER A 91 28.14 4.69 -34.07
CA SER A 91 27.99 3.47 -33.26
C SER A 91 28.75 3.55 -31.94
N LYS A 92 29.92 4.22 -31.90
CA LYS A 92 30.69 4.46 -30.67
C LYS A 92 29.98 5.47 -29.74
N LEU A 93 29.33 6.49 -30.29
CA LEU A 93 28.54 7.45 -29.51
C LEU A 93 27.32 6.80 -28.84
N MET A 94 26.61 5.91 -29.53
CA MET A 94 25.46 5.19 -28.93
C MET A 94 25.91 4.22 -27.81
N ALA A 95 27.03 3.53 -27.98
CA ALA A 95 27.58 2.66 -26.93
C ALA A 95 28.00 3.43 -25.66
N LEU A 96 28.45 4.68 -25.79
CA LEU A 96 28.78 5.57 -24.67
C LEU A 96 27.55 6.08 -23.91
N THR A 97 26.37 6.10 -24.55
CA THR A 97 25.10 6.51 -23.91
C THR A 97 24.37 5.38 -23.19
N ALA A 98 24.80 4.13 -23.35
CA ALA A 98 24.29 3.00 -22.59
C ALA A 98 24.87 3.05 -21.16
N ALA A 99 24.07 3.52 -20.20
CA ALA A 99 24.47 3.53 -18.80
C ALA A 99 24.43 2.10 -18.22
N PRO A 100 25.55 1.56 -17.69
CA PRO A 100 25.50 0.36 -16.86
C PRO A 100 24.90 0.75 -15.51
N GLY A 101 23.61 0.50 -15.33
CA GLY A 101 22.92 0.67 -14.05
C GLY A 101 22.74 -0.67 -13.36
N GLY A 102 23.43 -0.87 -12.24
CA GLY A 102 23.25 -2.02 -11.36
C GLY A 102 23.67 -1.64 -9.95
N ASP A 103 22.70 -1.34 -9.10
CA ASP A 103 22.90 -1.27 -7.64
C ASP A 103 22.01 -2.33 -7.01
N ALA A 104 22.55 -3.54 -6.91
CA ALA A 104 21.95 -4.62 -6.14
C ALA A 104 22.55 -4.53 -4.72
N GLY A 105 21.85 -3.81 -3.84
CA GLY A 105 22.18 -3.77 -2.42
C GLY A 105 21.88 -5.11 -1.75
N GLU A 106 22.82 -6.05 -1.82
CA GLU A 106 22.87 -7.22 -0.94
C GLU A 106 23.48 -6.82 0.42
N GLY A 107 22.86 -7.23 1.54
CA GLY A 107 23.54 -7.26 2.84
C GLY A 107 22.85 -6.61 4.04
N LEU A 108 21.58 -6.21 3.98
CA LEU A 108 20.87 -5.64 5.14
C LEU A 108 20.33 -6.68 6.15
N ASP A 109 20.37 -7.98 5.83
CA ASP A 109 19.77 -9.04 6.66
C ASP A 109 20.72 -9.71 7.65
N LEU A 110 22.01 -9.32 7.70
CA LEU A 110 23.03 -10.06 8.46
C LEU A 110 23.07 -9.75 9.98
N ASN A 111 22.29 -8.78 10.47
CA ASN A 111 22.31 -8.31 11.86
C ASN A 111 20.92 -8.30 12.53
N LEU A 112 20.05 -9.24 12.20
CA LEU A 112 18.73 -9.34 12.84
C LEU A 112 18.88 -9.87 14.27
N ASN A 113 18.55 -9.02 15.25
CA ASN A 113 18.53 -9.40 16.66
C ASN A 113 17.55 -10.57 16.89
N PRO A 114 18.01 -11.73 17.41
CA PRO A 114 17.20 -12.93 17.60
C PRO A 114 16.14 -12.79 18.70
N PHE A 115 16.24 -11.74 19.54
CA PHE A 115 15.24 -11.46 20.56
C PHE A 115 14.06 -10.69 19.96
N LYS A 116 13.05 -11.45 19.51
CA LYS A 116 11.76 -10.89 19.10
C LYS A 116 11.09 -10.26 20.32
N ARG A 117 11.23 -8.93 20.48
CA ARG A 117 10.46 -8.17 21.49
C ARG A 117 8.99 -8.52 21.32
N LYS A 118 8.34 -8.96 22.39
CA LYS A 118 6.87 -9.09 22.44
C LYS A 118 6.31 -7.68 22.33
N ARG A 119 5.90 -7.30 21.13
CA ARG A 119 5.12 -6.09 20.89
C ARG A 119 3.64 -6.46 20.99
N ASP A 120 2.83 -5.47 21.31
CA ASP A 120 1.37 -5.60 21.23
C ASP A 120 0.95 -6.09 19.84
N LYS A 121 -0.21 -6.74 19.77
CA LYS A 121 -0.69 -7.28 18.49
C LYS A 121 -0.92 -6.11 17.52
N PRO A 122 -0.44 -6.22 16.27
CA PRO A 122 -0.65 -5.17 15.30
C PRO A 122 -2.16 -5.04 14.99
N VAL A 123 -2.62 -3.80 14.83
CA VAL A 123 -3.95 -3.52 14.32
C VAL A 123 -3.93 -3.65 12.80
N ALA A 124 -4.29 -4.84 12.32
CA ALA A 124 -4.38 -5.16 10.90
C ALA A 124 -5.49 -6.19 10.67
N TYR A 125 -6.56 -5.76 10.00
CA TYR A 125 -7.71 -6.60 9.68
C TYR A 125 -7.83 -6.82 8.18
N TRP A 126 -8.35 -8.00 7.83
CA TRP A 126 -8.60 -8.47 6.48
C TRP A 126 -9.98 -9.13 6.43
N SER A 127 -10.83 -8.71 5.49
CA SER A 127 -12.19 -9.25 5.35
C SER A 127 -12.26 -10.60 4.66
N GLY A 128 -11.18 -11.06 4.02
CA GLY A 128 -11.34 -12.00 2.92
C GLY A 128 -11.93 -11.31 1.69
N ILE A 129 -12.15 -12.10 0.65
CA ILE A 129 -12.91 -11.66 -0.52
C ILE A 129 -14.38 -11.94 -0.21
N THR A 130 -15.22 -10.92 -0.34
CA THR A 130 -16.65 -11.05 -0.09
C THR A 130 -17.46 -10.34 -1.15
N GLU A 131 -18.59 -10.93 -1.52
CA GLU A 131 -19.53 -10.27 -2.41
C GLU A 131 -20.26 -9.15 -1.66
N VAL A 132 -20.36 -7.99 -2.31
CA VAL A 132 -21.10 -6.80 -1.87
C VAL A 132 -22.01 -6.38 -3.02
N SER A 133 -23.30 -6.22 -2.73
CA SER A 133 -24.29 -5.67 -3.65
C SER A 133 -25.10 -4.61 -2.89
N GLY A 134 -24.93 -3.35 -3.28
CA GLY A 134 -25.49 -2.24 -2.52
C GLY A 134 -24.57 -1.88 -1.35
N GLU A 135 -24.97 -2.19 -0.13
CA GLU A 135 -24.25 -1.77 1.09
C GLU A 135 -23.91 -2.98 1.98
N LYS A 136 -22.68 -3.01 2.52
CA LYS A 136 -22.26 -4.02 3.50
C LYS A 136 -21.38 -3.40 4.58
N GLN A 137 -21.66 -3.77 5.83
CA GLN A 137 -20.88 -3.36 6.99
C GLN A 137 -19.86 -4.43 7.39
N PHE A 138 -18.69 -3.95 7.82
CA PHE A 138 -17.60 -4.75 8.36
C PHE A 138 -17.24 -4.16 9.72
N VAL A 139 -17.21 -5.02 10.74
CA VAL A 139 -17.02 -4.60 12.13
C VAL A 139 -15.81 -5.33 12.69
N TYR A 140 -14.83 -4.56 13.18
CA TYR A 140 -13.63 -5.11 13.80
C TYR A 140 -13.39 -4.48 15.18
N PRO A 141 -13.09 -5.28 16.22
CA PRO A 141 -12.81 -4.76 17.55
C PRO A 141 -11.43 -4.12 17.57
N VAL A 142 -11.34 -2.84 17.92
CA VAL A 142 -10.06 -2.14 18.08
C VAL A 142 -9.56 -2.36 19.52
N PRO A 143 -8.29 -2.73 19.73
CA PRO A 143 -7.76 -2.90 21.08
C PRO A 143 -7.79 -1.61 21.91
N ASP A 144 -7.92 -1.75 23.21
CA ASP A 144 -7.91 -0.65 24.20
C ASP A 144 -6.56 0.07 24.31
N TYR A 145 -5.46 -0.63 24.07
CA TYR A 145 -4.13 -0.05 24.02
C TYR A 145 -3.84 0.72 22.73
N PHE A 146 -4.68 0.60 21.69
CA PHE A 146 -4.39 1.20 20.40
C PHE A 146 -4.74 2.70 20.39
N ASN A 147 -3.74 3.53 20.08
CA ASN A 147 -3.92 4.96 19.91
C ASN A 147 -3.18 5.39 18.63
N GLY A 148 -3.92 5.90 17.64
CA GLY A 148 -3.34 6.19 16.34
C GLY A 148 -4.38 6.30 15.24
N LYS A 149 -3.95 6.08 14.01
CA LYS A 149 -4.81 6.18 12.82
C LYS A 149 -4.90 4.84 12.13
N ILE A 150 -6.11 4.39 11.83
CA ILE A 150 -6.36 3.19 11.04
C ILE A 150 -6.72 3.65 9.62
N ARG A 151 -5.93 3.21 8.65
CA ARG A 151 -6.25 3.39 7.23
C ARG A 151 -7.15 2.25 6.78
N VAL A 152 -8.32 2.60 6.25
CA VAL A 152 -9.26 1.65 5.67
C VAL A 152 -9.11 1.70 4.16
N MET A 153 -8.91 0.55 3.52
CA MET A 153 -8.65 0.43 2.10
C MET A 153 -9.53 -0.69 1.53
N ALA A 154 -10.15 -0.44 0.40
CA ALA A 154 -10.92 -1.44 -0.32
C ALA A 154 -10.49 -1.53 -1.78
N ILE A 155 -10.48 -2.75 -2.29
CA ILE A 155 -10.42 -3.06 -3.71
C ILE A 155 -11.69 -3.81 -4.07
N SER A 156 -12.32 -3.44 -5.18
CA SER A 156 -13.45 -4.17 -5.74
C SER A 156 -13.16 -4.66 -7.15
N VAL A 157 -13.70 -5.82 -7.50
CA VAL A 157 -13.46 -6.47 -8.80
C VAL A 157 -14.78 -7.02 -9.33
N THR A 158 -14.98 -6.80 -10.63
CA THR A 158 -15.95 -7.49 -11.49
C THR A 158 -15.18 -8.07 -12.68
N PRO A 159 -15.79 -8.91 -13.53
CA PRO A 159 -15.12 -9.41 -14.73
C PRO A 159 -14.53 -8.33 -15.65
N GLU A 160 -15.09 -7.11 -15.63
CA GLU A 160 -14.68 -6.03 -16.55
C GLU A 160 -14.07 -4.79 -15.87
N LYS A 161 -14.32 -4.58 -14.57
CA LYS A 161 -13.97 -3.33 -13.88
C LYS A 161 -13.30 -3.60 -12.54
N ILE A 162 -12.38 -2.72 -12.17
CA ILE A 162 -11.69 -2.72 -10.88
C ILE A 162 -11.89 -1.34 -10.23
N GLY A 163 -12.23 -1.34 -8.94
CA GLY A 163 -12.39 -0.15 -8.12
C GLY A 163 -11.41 -0.15 -6.97
N LYS A 164 -11.02 1.04 -6.52
CA LYS A 164 -10.31 1.22 -5.27
C LYS A 164 -10.90 2.40 -4.51
N ALA A 165 -10.90 2.30 -3.19
CA ALA A 165 -11.30 3.37 -2.31
C ALA A 165 -10.49 3.28 -1.02
N GLN A 166 -10.26 4.42 -0.39
CA GLN A 166 -9.61 4.48 0.91
C GLN A 166 -10.18 5.61 1.73
N THR A 167 -10.21 5.40 3.04
CA THR A 167 -10.54 6.41 4.05
C THR A 167 -9.71 6.12 5.30
N ALA A 168 -9.94 6.84 6.39
CA ALA A 168 -9.27 6.59 7.65
C ALA A 168 -10.15 6.91 8.85
N ALA A 169 -9.89 6.21 9.95
CA ALA A 169 -10.47 6.46 11.25
C ALA A 169 -9.36 6.77 12.25
N THR A 170 -9.56 7.78 13.11
CA THR A 170 -8.62 8.13 14.17
C THR A 170 -9.08 7.48 15.47
N VAL A 171 -8.23 6.68 16.09
CA VAL A 171 -8.48 6.06 17.39
C VAL A 171 -7.76 6.87 18.46
N ARG A 172 -8.53 7.56 19.30
CA ARG A 172 -7.98 8.34 20.42
C ARG A 172 -8.98 8.42 21.55
N ASP A 173 -8.46 8.37 22.77
CA ASP A 173 -9.26 8.72 23.95
C ASP A 173 -9.14 10.21 24.27
N SER A 174 -10.04 10.72 25.12
CA SER A 174 -10.05 12.12 25.57
C SER A 174 -8.87 12.41 26.50
N PHE A 175 -8.45 11.41 27.28
CA PHE A 175 -7.30 11.47 28.17
C PHE A 175 -6.49 10.17 28.03
N ILE A 176 -5.18 10.30 27.90
CA ILE A 176 -4.27 9.16 27.80
C ILE A 176 -3.37 9.20 29.03
N MET A 177 -3.40 8.13 29.82
CA MET A 177 -2.46 7.93 30.92
C MET A 177 -1.46 6.86 30.51
N THR A 178 -0.20 7.24 30.39
CA THR A 178 0.91 6.33 30.08
C THR A 178 1.87 6.34 31.25
N PRO A 179 1.64 5.49 32.28
CA PRO A 179 2.57 5.41 33.41
C PRO A 179 3.92 4.90 32.90
N ASN A 180 5.00 5.59 33.26
CA ASN A 180 6.35 5.20 32.86
C ASN A 180 6.97 4.34 33.95
N VAL A 181 6.64 3.05 33.93
CA VAL A 181 7.16 2.08 34.91
C VAL A 181 8.41 1.37 34.38
N PRO A 182 9.42 1.10 35.23
CA PRO A 182 10.56 0.28 34.84
C PRO A 182 10.09 -1.11 34.37
N ALA A 183 10.61 -1.58 33.24
CA ALA A 183 10.25 -2.89 32.69
C ALA A 183 10.73 -4.06 33.56
N MET A 184 11.76 -3.83 34.38
CA MET A 184 12.31 -4.76 35.36
C MET A 184 12.98 -3.99 36.49
N VAL A 185 12.90 -4.52 37.70
CA VAL A 185 13.56 -4.01 38.90
C VAL A 185 14.13 -5.18 39.70
N ALA A 186 15.26 -4.99 40.36
CA ALA A 186 15.84 -5.97 41.26
C ALA A 186 15.25 -5.82 42.69
N PRO A 187 15.26 -6.90 43.51
CA PRO A 187 14.88 -6.78 44.92
C PRO A 187 15.76 -5.74 45.64
N GLY A 188 15.13 -4.71 46.22
CA GLY A 188 15.81 -3.62 46.93
C GLY A 188 16.00 -2.33 46.11
N ASP A 189 15.62 -2.30 44.83
CA ASP A 189 15.64 -1.07 44.03
C ASP A 189 14.58 -0.07 44.51
N GLU A 190 14.99 1.20 44.68
CA GLU A 190 14.09 2.34 44.85
C GLU A 190 13.97 3.10 43.52
N PHE A 191 12.74 3.42 43.11
CA PHE A 191 12.46 4.12 41.86
C PHE A 191 11.21 4.99 41.98
N ASP A 192 11.20 6.11 41.27
CA ASP A 192 10.05 7.01 41.14
C ASP A 192 9.23 6.65 39.89
N VAL A 193 7.90 6.69 39.99
CA VAL A 193 6.93 6.42 38.91
C VAL A 193 5.97 7.60 38.74
#